data_AF-A0A8T5UGA6-F1
#
_entry.id   AF-A0A8T5UGA6-F1
#
_cell.length_a   1.000
_cell.length_b   1.000
_cell.length_c   1.000
_cell.angle_alpha   90.00
_cell.angle_beta   90.00
_cell.angle_gamma   90.00
#
_symmetry.space_group_name_H-M   'P 1'
#
loop_
_entity.id
_entity.type
_entity.pdbx_description
1 polymer ?
#
loop_
_entity_poly.entity_id
_entity_poly.type
_entity_poly.pdbx_seq_one_letter_code
_entity_poly.pdbx_strand_id
1 'polypeptide(L)'
;MSELDSLFESPTIKPTFDYVHIILSLFLFGENTEGIGRYRLQKELQLGAGTVKSLFNKLKTKTKFIIVPSEGEFNIGELQRRGHVLTKKGLGFLIKIKNKIPILKKADLEFLKDIVIKQEDVNSYFCLVKKASTNLSDGIEQRDAAIKVNGSGATCLVFDGINLFFPSKTKLKDDKTSFKINPKTLKYFKSEIEETKVKMEKDDVIIIGSGDNYPKARLATLNAALTLI
;
A
#
# COMPACT_ATOMS: atom_id res chain seq x y z
N MET A 1 8.26 8.60 -8.17
CA MET A 1 8.02 7.33 -8.88
C MET A 1 9.01 7.07 -10.00
N SER A 2 9.58 8.10 -10.64
CA SER A 2 10.50 7.96 -11.79
C SER A 2 11.72 7.05 -11.59
N GLU A 3 12.24 6.90 -10.36
CA GLU A 3 13.31 5.95 -10.04
C GLU A 3 12.98 4.49 -10.41
N LEU A 4 11.69 4.17 -10.60
CA LEU A 4 11.18 2.85 -10.94
C LEU A 4 10.94 2.64 -12.44
N ASP A 5 11.01 3.69 -13.26
CA ASP A 5 10.61 3.63 -14.68
C ASP A 5 11.46 2.62 -15.47
N SER A 6 12.76 2.54 -15.13
CA SER A 6 13.69 1.54 -15.69
C SER A 6 13.30 0.08 -15.43
N LEU A 7 12.41 -0.19 -14.45
CA LEU A 7 11.88 -1.52 -14.20
C LEU A 7 10.86 -1.94 -15.26
N PHE A 8 10.20 -1.00 -15.93
CA PHE A 8 9.21 -1.28 -16.98
C PHE A 8 9.82 -1.42 -18.37
N GLU A 9 11.08 -0.98 -18.55
CA GLU A 9 11.81 -1.15 -19.80
C GLU A 9 11.97 -2.63 -20.17
N SER A 10 11.57 -3.00 -21.38
CA SER A 10 11.74 -4.34 -21.92
C SER A 10 11.89 -4.27 -23.44
N PRO A 11 12.89 -4.94 -24.03
CA PRO A 11 13.10 -4.92 -25.49
C PRO A 11 12.04 -5.73 -26.25
N THR A 12 11.27 -6.59 -25.57
CA THR A 12 10.31 -7.49 -26.20
C THR A 12 8.90 -7.30 -25.64
N ILE A 13 8.62 -7.81 -24.44
CA ILE A 13 7.29 -7.79 -23.82
C ILE A 13 7.31 -6.91 -22.59
N LYS A 14 6.36 -5.98 -22.50
CA LYS A 14 6.19 -5.14 -21.29
C LYS A 14 5.99 -6.03 -20.05
N PRO A 15 6.64 -5.71 -18.92
CA PRO A 15 6.44 -6.49 -17.70
C PRO A 15 4.96 -6.55 -17.28
N THR A 16 4.54 -7.70 -16.76
CA THR A 16 3.15 -7.95 -16.32
C THR A 16 2.92 -7.60 -14.85
N PHE A 17 3.75 -6.72 -14.29
CA PHE A 17 3.58 -6.16 -12.95
C PHE A 17 3.52 -4.64 -13.06
N ASP A 18 2.74 -4.02 -12.17
CA ASP A 18 2.63 -2.57 -12.00
C ASP A 18 3.44 -2.01 -10.82
N TYR A 19 3.45 -0.67 -10.69
CA TYR A 19 4.08 0.06 -9.58
C TYR A 19 3.65 -0.47 -8.20
N VAL A 20 2.38 -0.81 -8.00
CA VAL A 20 1.92 -1.35 -6.71
C VAL A 20 2.63 -2.64 -6.31
N HIS A 21 2.95 -3.51 -7.27
CA HIS A 21 3.65 -4.76 -6.96
C HIS A 21 5.10 -4.49 -6.56
N ILE A 22 5.74 -3.51 -7.21
CA ILE A 22 7.07 -3.05 -6.82
C ILE A 22 7.04 -2.49 -5.39
N ILE A 23 6.15 -1.53 -5.12
CA ILE A 23 6.08 -0.87 -3.81
C ILE A 23 5.70 -1.89 -2.72
N LEU A 24 4.69 -2.72 -2.93
CA LEU A 24 4.29 -3.75 -1.96
C LEU A 24 5.43 -4.73 -1.67
N SER A 25 6.21 -5.11 -2.69
CA SER A 25 7.39 -5.95 -2.46
C SER A 25 8.39 -5.29 -1.50
N LEU A 26 8.65 -3.98 -1.65
CA LEU A 26 9.54 -3.24 -0.76
C LEU A 26 8.99 -3.15 0.67
N PHE A 27 7.67 -2.95 0.84
CA PHE A 27 7.02 -3.03 2.15
C PHE A 27 7.25 -4.40 2.80
N LEU A 28 7.01 -5.49 2.05
CA LEU A 28 7.20 -6.85 2.53
C LEU A 28 8.65 -7.14 2.92
N PHE A 29 9.62 -6.67 2.12
CA PHE A 29 11.03 -6.79 2.49
C PHE A 29 11.39 -5.99 3.75
N GLY A 30 10.85 -4.78 3.89
CA GLY A 30 11.06 -3.94 5.07
C GLY A 30 10.42 -4.51 6.35
N GLU A 31 9.34 -5.27 6.21
CA GLU A 31 8.67 -6.00 7.30
C GLU A 31 9.38 -7.32 7.65
N ASN A 32 10.20 -7.85 6.75
CA ASN A 32 10.86 -9.16 6.90
C ASN A 32 12.36 -9.01 6.66
N THR A 33 13.08 -8.40 7.61
CA THR A 33 14.52 -8.12 7.52
C THR A 33 15.37 -9.38 7.36
N GLU A 34 14.87 -10.51 7.85
CA GLU A 34 15.51 -11.83 7.71
C GLU A 34 15.36 -12.42 6.30
N GLY A 35 14.61 -11.75 5.42
CA GLY A 35 14.43 -12.11 4.02
C GLY A 35 13.10 -12.82 3.73
N ILE A 36 12.63 -12.66 2.50
CA ILE A 36 11.38 -13.26 2.02
C ILE A 36 11.63 -14.13 0.78
N GLY A 37 11.08 -15.34 0.82
CA GLY A 37 11.17 -16.31 -0.28
C GLY A 37 10.23 -15.98 -1.44
N ARG A 38 10.54 -16.53 -2.62
CA ARG A 38 9.81 -16.27 -3.87
C ARG A 38 8.33 -16.70 -3.80
N TYR A 39 8.06 -17.85 -3.17
CA TYR A 39 6.70 -18.39 -3.04
C TYR A 39 5.81 -17.49 -2.19
N ARG A 40 6.32 -16.99 -1.06
CA ARG A 40 5.57 -16.04 -0.22
C ARG A 40 5.27 -14.76 -0.99
N LEU A 41 6.24 -14.22 -1.73
CA LEU A 41 5.99 -13.01 -2.50
C LEU A 41 4.99 -13.23 -3.64
N GLN A 42 5.02 -14.39 -4.31
CA GLN A 42 4.02 -14.75 -5.31
C GLN A 42 2.60 -14.67 -4.76
N LYS A 43 2.38 -15.24 -3.56
CA LYS A 43 1.10 -15.21 -2.87
C LYS A 43 0.69 -13.78 -2.48
N GLU A 44 1.60 -13.01 -1.87
CA GLU A 44 1.29 -11.65 -1.42
C GLU A 44 1.05 -10.66 -2.57
N LEU A 45 1.76 -10.83 -3.69
CA LEU A 45 1.62 -9.96 -4.87
C LEU A 45 0.54 -10.42 -5.85
N GLN A 46 -0.06 -11.61 -5.68
CA GLN A 46 -1.05 -12.18 -6.60
C GLN A 46 -0.53 -12.26 -8.06
N LEU A 47 0.77 -12.53 -8.23
CA LEU A 47 1.44 -12.63 -9.53
C LEU A 47 1.83 -14.07 -9.84
N GLY A 48 2.05 -14.38 -11.12
CA GLY A 48 2.64 -15.67 -11.53
C GLY A 48 4.11 -15.79 -11.19
N ALA A 49 4.62 -17.01 -11.02
CA ALA A 49 6.02 -17.29 -10.66
C ALA A 49 7.03 -16.64 -11.63
N GLY A 50 6.73 -16.66 -12.94
CA GLY A 50 7.56 -16.02 -13.96
C GLY A 50 7.64 -14.50 -13.79
N THR A 51 6.52 -13.86 -13.50
CA THR A 51 6.44 -12.40 -13.27
C THR A 51 7.22 -12.00 -12.02
N VAL A 52 7.08 -12.75 -10.92
CA VAL A 52 7.83 -12.52 -9.68
C VAL A 52 9.34 -12.66 -9.91
N LYS A 53 9.76 -13.69 -10.65
CA LYS A 53 11.17 -13.88 -11.02
C LYS A 53 11.70 -12.68 -11.83
N SER A 54 10.92 -12.20 -12.80
CA SER A 54 11.27 -11.02 -13.59
C SER A 54 11.38 -9.76 -12.72
N LEU A 55 10.40 -9.52 -11.84
CA LEU A 55 10.40 -8.40 -10.89
C LEU A 55 11.66 -8.41 -10.02
N PHE A 56 12.04 -9.56 -9.45
CA PHE A 56 13.27 -9.67 -8.65
C PHE A 56 14.53 -9.37 -9.43
N ASN A 57 14.66 -9.97 -10.61
CA ASN A 57 15.82 -9.75 -11.44
C ASN A 57 15.98 -8.25 -11.74
N LYS A 58 14.88 -7.56 -12.05
CA LYS A 58 14.87 -6.12 -12.30
C LYS A 58 15.18 -5.30 -11.04
N LEU A 59 14.57 -5.61 -9.89
CA LEU A 59 14.88 -4.94 -8.61
C LEU A 59 16.34 -5.12 -8.17
N LYS A 60 16.93 -6.27 -8.45
CA LYS A 60 18.34 -6.56 -8.16
C LYS A 60 19.28 -5.86 -9.14
N THR A 61 19.04 -5.98 -10.44
CA THR A 61 20.01 -5.57 -11.47
C THR A 61 19.85 -4.13 -11.94
N LYS A 62 18.62 -3.62 -12.05
CA LYS A 62 18.34 -2.26 -12.55
C LYS A 62 18.38 -1.21 -11.43
N THR A 63 17.68 -1.47 -10.32
CA THR A 63 17.59 -0.49 -9.22
C THR A 63 18.58 -0.76 -8.09
N LYS A 64 19.04 -2.01 -7.93
CA LYS A 64 19.88 -2.48 -6.79
C LYS A 64 19.18 -2.31 -5.45
N PHE A 65 17.85 -2.44 -5.41
CA PHE A 65 17.05 -2.27 -4.20
C PHE A 65 17.05 -3.50 -3.31
N ILE A 66 17.30 -4.69 -3.88
CA ILE A 66 17.33 -5.94 -3.14
C ILE A 66 18.59 -6.75 -3.47
N ILE A 67 18.97 -7.62 -2.54
CA ILE A 67 20.03 -8.61 -2.68
C ILE A 67 19.61 -9.94 -2.06
N VAL A 68 20.32 -11.02 -2.39
CA VAL A 68 20.32 -12.24 -1.58
C VAL A 68 21.55 -12.16 -0.67
N PRO A 69 21.42 -12.32 0.67
CA PRO A 69 22.55 -12.20 1.58
C PRO A 69 23.73 -13.14 1.26
N SER A 70 23.45 -14.29 0.65
CA SER A 70 24.47 -15.26 0.21
C SER A 70 25.33 -14.78 -0.98
N GLU A 71 25.01 -13.64 -1.59
CA GLU A 71 25.72 -13.08 -2.74
C GLU A 71 26.64 -11.88 -2.36
N GLY A 72 26.94 -11.67 -1.06
CA GLY A 72 27.78 -10.56 -0.57
C GLY A 72 28.63 -10.88 0.66
N GLU A 73 29.37 -9.89 1.18
CA GLU A 73 30.29 -9.95 2.33
C GLU A 73 29.59 -10.09 3.70
N PHE A 74 28.50 -10.85 3.80
CA PHE A 74 27.91 -11.18 5.09
C PHE A 74 28.53 -12.49 5.58
N ASN A 75 29.23 -12.43 6.72
CA ASN A 75 29.97 -13.54 7.31
C ASN A 75 29.20 -14.86 7.25
N ILE A 76 29.80 -15.81 6.54
CA ILE A 76 29.25 -17.09 6.14
C ILE A 76 29.30 -18.02 7.35
N GLY A 77 28.19 -18.10 8.09
CA GLY A 77 28.04 -19.04 9.21
C GLY A 77 26.70 -19.77 9.23
N GLU A 78 25.58 -19.09 8.94
CA GLU A 78 24.23 -19.70 9.02
C GLU A 78 23.26 -19.20 7.91
N LEU A 79 23.75 -18.40 6.96
CA LEU A 79 22.95 -17.46 6.16
C LEU A 79 22.41 -17.97 4.80
N GLN A 80 22.62 -19.25 4.45
CA GLN A 80 22.29 -19.76 3.09
C GLN A 80 20.80 -19.94 2.78
N ARG A 81 19.88 -19.68 3.73
CA ARG A 81 18.43 -19.88 3.54
C ARG A 81 17.57 -18.64 3.67
N ARG A 82 18.19 -17.45 3.72
CA ARG A 82 17.45 -16.19 3.77
C ARG A 82 17.03 -15.81 2.35
N GLY A 83 15.77 -15.42 2.20
CA GLY A 83 15.24 -14.96 0.91
C GLY A 83 15.86 -13.62 0.49
N HIS A 84 15.17 -12.87 -0.37
CA HIS A 84 15.66 -11.54 -0.76
C HIS A 84 15.45 -10.53 0.39
N VAL A 85 16.38 -9.59 0.55
CA VAL A 85 16.35 -8.50 1.55
C VAL A 85 16.57 -7.14 0.89
N LEU A 86 16.18 -6.04 1.56
CA LEU A 86 16.49 -4.68 1.09
C LEU A 86 17.98 -4.37 1.21
N THR A 87 18.52 -3.66 0.21
CA THR A 87 19.80 -2.96 0.34
C THR A 87 19.61 -1.62 1.06
N LYS A 88 20.71 -0.94 1.41
CA LYS A 88 20.66 0.45 1.91
C LYS A 88 19.90 1.38 0.95
N LYS A 89 20.09 1.20 -0.37
CA LYS A 89 19.41 1.99 -1.40
C LYS A 89 17.90 1.69 -1.44
N GLY A 90 17.53 0.41 -1.40
CA GLY A 90 16.12 -0.01 -1.34
C GLY A 90 15.42 0.47 -0.07
N LEU A 91 16.10 0.40 1.07
CA LEU A 91 15.61 0.95 2.34
C LEU A 91 15.41 2.46 2.27
N GLY A 92 16.38 3.20 1.71
CA GLY A 92 16.27 4.64 1.50
C GLY A 92 15.05 5.02 0.64
N PHE A 93 14.80 4.27 -0.44
CA PHE A 93 13.61 4.46 -1.27
C PHE A 93 12.31 4.13 -0.49
N LEU A 94 12.28 3.00 0.24
CA LEU A 94 11.13 2.63 1.06
C LEU A 94 10.81 3.70 2.11
N ILE A 95 11.82 4.31 2.75
CA ILE A 95 11.62 5.42 3.70
C ILE A 95 10.92 6.60 3.02
N LYS A 96 11.33 6.98 1.80
CA LYS A 96 10.64 8.05 1.04
C LYS A 96 9.15 7.73 0.83
N ILE A 97 8.83 6.48 0.50
CA ILE A 97 7.45 6.05 0.34
C ILE A 97 6.71 6.02 1.68
N LYS A 98 7.32 5.50 2.75
CA LYS A 98 6.75 5.47 4.10
C LYS A 98 6.54 6.87 4.69
N ASN A 99 7.29 7.88 4.26
CA ASN A 99 7.00 9.27 4.64
C ASN A 99 5.67 9.78 4.06
N LYS A 100 5.19 9.18 2.96
CA LYS A 100 3.89 9.48 2.34
C LYS A 100 2.80 8.51 2.78
N ILE A 101 3.12 7.23 2.85
CA ILE A 101 2.21 6.14 3.24
C ILE A 101 2.84 5.39 4.43
N PRO A 102 2.78 5.96 5.65
CA PRO A 102 3.47 5.38 6.81
C PRO A 102 2.85 4.08 7.32
N ILE A 103 1.59 3.82 6.98
CA ILE A 103 0.81 2.73 7.54
C ILE A 103 0.13 1.96 6.42
N LEU A 104 0.19 0.63 6.46
CA LEU A 104 -0.58 -0.27 5.62
C LEU A 104 -0.92 -1.51 6.48
N LYS A 105 -2.14 -1.57 6.99
CA LYS A 105 -2.57 -2.57 7.99
C LYS A 105 -3.86 -3.25 7.55
N LYS A 106 -4.10 -4.47 8.05
CA LYS A 106 -5.41 -5.11 7.96
C LYS A 106 -6.43 -4.23 8.68
N ALA A 107 -7.61 -4.10 8.12
CA ALA A 107 -8.70 -3.38 8.75
C ALA A 107 -9.65 -4.37 9.43
N ASP A 108 -10.14 -4.00 10.60
CA ASP A 108 -11.17 -4.75 11.32
C ASP A 108 -12.55 -4.33 10.80
N LEU A 109 -13.24 -5.29 10.17
CA LEU A 109 -14.53 -5.09 9.52
C LEU A 109 -15.63 -4.66 10.49
N GLU A 110 -15.51 -4.96 11.79
CA GLU A 110 -16.50 -4.54 12.80
C GLU A 110 -16.67 -3.02 12.80
N PHE A 111 -15.57 -2.29 12.62
CA PHE A 111 -15.55 -0.82 12.63
C PHE A 111 -15.80 -0.19 11.26
N LEU A 112 -15.97 -0.99 10.19
CA LEU A 112 -16.09 -0.47 8.82
C LEU A 112 -17.50 -0.53 8.26
N LYS A 113 -18.48 -1.00 9.04
CA LYS A 113 -19.82 -1.30 8.56
C LYS A 113 -20.49 -0.12 7.82
N ASP A 114 -20.41 1.06 8.39
CA ASP A 114 -21.10 2.23 7.82
C ASP A 114 -20.36 2.89 6.65
N ILE A 115 -19.18 2.37 6.26
CA ILE A 115 -18.31 3.02 5.27
C ILE A 115 -17.82 2.14 4.11
N VAL A 116 -17.96 0.82 4.22
CA VAL A 116 -17.65 -0.12 3.13
C VAL A 116 -18.93 -0.76 2.64
N ILE A 117 -19.21 -0.61 1.33
CA ILE A 117 -20.48 -0.97 0.70
C ILE A 117 -20.74 -2.48 0.71
N LYS A 118 -19.69 -3.31 0.66
CA LYS A 118 -19.79 -4.77 0.65
C LYS A 118 -19.14 -5.29 1.93
N GLN A 119 -19.92 -5.83 2.86
CA GLN A 119 -19.40 -6.33 4.15
C GLN A 119 -19.27 -7.85 4.20
N GLU A 120 -20.09 -8.57 3.43
CA GLU A 120 -20.08 -10.03 3.40
C GLU A 120 -18.96 -10.54 2.48
N ASP A 121 -18.18 -11.49 3.00
CA ASP A 121 -17.08 -12.18 2.30
C ASP A 121 -15.99 -11.29 1.70
N VAL A 122 -15.75 -10.11 2.28
CA VAL A 122 -14.63 -9.25 1.90
C VAL A 122 -13.57 -9.16 2.99
N ASN A 123 -12.33 -9.03 2.56
CA ASN A 123 -11.20 -8.67 3.41
C ASN A 123 -10.84 -7.21 3.12
N SER A 124 -10.35 -6.49 4.13
CA SER A 124 -9.98 -5.08 3.97
C SER A 124 -8.61 -4.77 4.55
N TYR A 125 -7.92 -3.85 3.90
CA TYR A 125 -6.73 -3.18 4.42
C TYR A 125 -7.00 -1.69 4.43
N PHE A 126 -6.38 -0.97 5.36
CA PHE A 126 -6.35 0.47 5.33
C PHE A 126 -4.91 0.99 5.30
N CYS A 127 -4.75 2.19 4.75
CA CYS A 127 -3.52 2.96 4.85
C CYS A 127 -3.82 4.42 5.14
N LEU A 128 -2.85 5.09 5.75
CA LEU A 128 -2.84 6.55 5.92
C LEU A 128 -1.96 7.14 4.81
N VAL A 129 -2.45 8.13 4.09
CA VAL A 129 -1.69 8.90 3.09
C VAL A 129 -1.57 10.34 3.59
N LYS A 130 -0.33 10.79 3.79
CA LYS A 130 -0.02 12.07 4.42
C LYS A 130 -0.27 13.25 3.48
N LYS A 131 -1.02 14.25 3.93
CA LYS A 131 -1.26 15.54 3.22
C LYS A 131 -1.70 15.33 1.76
N ALA A 132 -2.67 14.45 1.55
CA ALA A 132 -3.09 13.98 0.23
C ALA A 132 -4.50 14.44 -0.17
N SER A 133 -5.23 15.13 0.71
CA SER A 133 -6.61 15.58 0.45
C SER A 133 -6.73 16.46 -0.80
N THR A 134 -5.69 17.20 -1.15
CA THR A 134 -5.66 18.09 -2.33
C THR A 134 -5.63 17.34 -3.66
N ASN A 135 -5.09 16.11 -3.67
CA ASN A 135 -5.05 15.23 -4.84
C ASN A 135 -6.27 14.29 -4.90
N LEU A 136 -7.17 14.39 -3.92
CA LEU A 136 -8.38 13.58 -3.83
C LEU A 136 -9.59 14.42 -4.23
N SER A 137 -10.36 13.92 -5.20
CA SER A 137 -11.61 14.55 -5.66
C SER A 137 -12.81 13.99 -4.90
N ASP A 138 -13.38 12.89 -5.38
CA ASP A 138 -14.53 12.18 -4.78
C ASP A 138 -14.23 10.71 -4.47
N GLY A 139 -12.98 10.27 -4.68
CA GLY A 139 -12.56 8.89 -4.44
C GLY A 139 -12.85 7.90 -5.58
N ILE A 140 -13.47 8.33 -6.69
CA ILE A 140 -13.78 7.44 -7.82
C ILE A 140 -12.50 6.90 -8.46
N GLU A 141 -11.50 7.76 -8.68
CA GLU A 141 -10.22 7.35 -9.27
C GLU A 141 -9.51 6.29 -8.41
N GLN A 142 -9.55 6.45 -7.09
CA GLN A 142 -8.96 5.52 -6.12
C GLN A 142 -9.70 4.18 -6.13
N ARG A 143 -11.03 4.20 -6.18
CA ARG A 143 -11.85 2.99 -6.33
C ARG A 143 -11.52 2.24 -7.62
N ASP A 144 -11.47 2.95 -8.73
CA ASP A 144 -11.20 2.34 -10.04
C ASP A 144 -9.74 1.82 -10.11
N ALA A 145 -8.79 2.51 -9.48
CA ALA A 145 -7.42 2.02 -9.32
C ALA A 145 -7.35 0.74 -8.47
N ALA A 146 -8.13 0.63 -7.39
CA ALA A 146 -8.24 -0.59 -6.61
C ALA A 146 -8.81 -1.76 -7.45
N ILE A 147 -9.83 -1.50 -8.27
CA ILE A 147 -10.44 -2.53 -9.14
C ILE A 147 -9.45 -3.00 -10.22
N LYS A 148 -8.63 -2.11 -10.79
CA LYS A 148 -7.62 -2.46 -11.80
C LYS A 148 -6.62 -3.53 -11.35
N VAL A 149 -6.41 -3.69 -10.04
CA VAL A 149 -5.52 -4.71 -9.47
C VAL A 149 -6.29 -5.89 -8.85
N ASN A 150 -7.50 -6.14 -9.36
CA ASN A 150 -8.43 -7.19 -8.92
C ASN A 150 -8.95 -7.02 -7.50
N GLY A 151 -8.90 -5.81 -6.95
CA GLY A 151 -9.63 -5.47 -5.73
C GLY A 151 -11.13 -5.37 -5.96
N SER A 152 -11.91 -5.42 -4.88
CA SER A 152 -13.36 -5.17 -4.92
C SER A 152 -13.71 -3.67 -4.98
N GLY A 153 -12.75 -2.81 -4.65
CA GLY A 153 -12.91 -1.35 -4.63
C GLY A 153 -12.08 -0.70 -3.53
N ALA A 154 -12.23 0.62 -3.38
CA ALA A 154 -11.67 1.38 -2.28
C ALA A 154 -12.61 2.51 -1.84
N THR A 155 -12.60 2.80 -0.54
CA THR A 155 -13.24 3.95 0.09
C THR A 155 -12.16 4.91 0.58
N CYS A 156 -12.37 6.22 0.38
CA CYS A 156 -11.46 7.26 0.87
C CYS A 156 -12.17 8.11 1.93
N LEU A 157 -11.44 8.46 2.99
CA LEU A 157 -11.89 9.37 4.04
C LEU A 157 -10.84 10.44 4.27
N VAL A 158 -11.26 11.70 4.40
CA VAL A 158 -10.37 12.83 4.66
C VAL A 158 -10.47 13.23 6.12
N PHE A 159 -9.33 13.54 6.74
CA PHE A 159 -9.27 14.06 8.10
C PHE A 159 -9.22 15.59 8.11
N ASP A 160 -10.19 16.25 8.74
CA ASP A 160 -10.24 17.72 8.85
C ASP A 160 -9.40 18.29 10.01
N GLY A 161 -8.76 17.42 10.80
CA GLY A 161 -8.07 17.74 12.05
C GLY A 161 -8.82 17.27 13.30
N ILE A 162 -10.11 16.95 13.18
CA ILE A 162 -10.99 16.54 14.27
C ILE A 162 -11.74 15.25 13.91
N ASN A 163 -12.42 15.23 12.76
CA ASN A 163 -13.31 14.20 12.24
C ASN A 163 -12.82 13.63 10.90
N LEU A 164 -13.38 12.48 10.54
CA LEU A 164 -13.27 11.89 9.20
C LEU A 164 -14.57 12.13 8.42
N PHE A 165 -14.44 12.40 7.12
CA PHE A 165 -15.58 12.58 6.22
C PHE A 165 -15.29 12.00 4.84
N PHE A 166 -16.36 11.67 4.10
CA PHE A 166 -16.25 11.26 2.71
C PHE A 166 -15.90 12.45 1.80
N PRO A 167 -14.97 12.30 0.84
CA PRO A 167 -14.69 13.33 -0.14
C PRO A 167 -15.91 13.60 -1.03
N SER A 168 -16.11 14.85 -1.44
CA SER A 168 -17.18 15.25 -2.37
C SER A 168 -16.65 16.31 -3.34
N LYS A 169 -17.10 16.27 -4.61
CA LYS A 169 -16.73 17.26 -5.64
C LYS A 169 -17.17 18.67 -5.28
N THR A 170 -18.28 18.81 -4.55
CA THR A 170 -18.77 20.10 -4.09
C THR A 170 -18.00 20.53 -2.85
N LYS A 171 -16.93 21.30 -3.04
CA LYS A 171 -16.27 22.10 -1.99
C LYS A 171 -17.18 23.25 -1.54
N LEU A 172 -18.44 22.99 -1.17
CA LEU A 172 -19.26 23.97 -0.47
C LEU A 172 -18.73 24.03 0.96
N LYS A 173 -17.94 25.08 1.22
CA LYS A 173 -17.22 25.37 2.46
C LYS A 173 -18.09 25.46 3.73
N ASP A 174 -19.42 25.31 3.64
CA ASP A 174 -20.34 25.52 4.77
C ASP A 174 -21.38 24.43 4.98
N ASP A 175 -21.36 23.36 4.20
CA ASP A 175 -22.30 22.29 4.40
C ASP A 175 -21.78 21.33 5.49
N LYS A 176 -22.25 21.57 6.72
CA LYS A 176 -22.17 20.66 7.88
C LYS A 176 -22.76 19.25 7.61
N THR A 177 -23.15 18.98 6.37
CA THR A 177 -23.64 17.73 5.79
C THR A 177 -22.53 16.92 5.11
N SER A 178 -21.25 17.26 5.27
CA SER A 178 -20.19 16.25 5.09
C SER A 178 -20.55 15.05 5.97
N PHE A 179 -20.87 13.90 5.38
CA PHE A 179 -21.26 12.69 6.12
C PHE A 179 -20.13 12.31 7.08
N LYS A 180 -20.21 12.81 8.31
CA LYS A 180 -19.23 12.54 9.36
C LYS A 180 -19.29 11.07 9.65
N ILE A 181 -18.13 10.44 9.69
CA ILE A 181 -18.03 9.05 10.07
C ILE A 181 -18.41 8.89 11.54
N ASN A 182 -19.01 7.74 11.86
CA ASN A 182 -19.43 7.45 13.23
C ASN A 182 -18.23 7.55 14.21
N PRO A 183 -18.47 7.90 15.48
CA PRO A 183 -17.38 8.08 16.45
C PRO A 183 -16.56 6.81 16.73
N LYS A 184 -17.16 5.62 16.60
CA LYS A 184 -16.48 4.33 16.86
C LYS A 184 -15.40 4.07 15.81
N THR A 185 -15.72 4.23 14.53
CA THR A 185 -14.80 4.10 13.40
C THR A 185 -13.71 5.18 13.43
N LEU A 186 -14.06 6.42 13.80
CA LEU A 186 -13.06 7.47 14.01
C LEU A 186 -12.06 7.09 15.11
N LYS A 187 -12.57 6.60 16.25
CA LYS A 187 -11.73 6.14 17.37
C LYS A 187 -10.84 4.96 16.95
N TYR A 188 -11.39 3.98 16.24
CA TYR A 188 -10.65 2.84 15.70
C TYR A 188 -9.44 3.29 14.88
N PHE A 189 -9.63 4.15 13.89
CA PHE A 189 -8.51 4.63 13.07
C PHE A 189 -7.50 5.45 13.88
N LYS A 190 -7.96 6.32 14.80
CA LYS A 190 -7.04 7.06 15.67
C LYS A 190 -6.18 6.12 16.51
N SER A 191 -6.78 5.14 17.19
CA SER A 191 -6.07 4.13 17.98
C SER A 191 -5.05 3.35 17.15
N GLU A 192 -5.49 2.77 16.02
CA GLU A 192 -4.63 1.97 15.15
C GLU A 192 -3.42 2.73 14.60
N ILE A 193 -3.58 4.03 14.36
CA ILE A 193 -2.54 4.91 13.83
C ILE A 193 -1.59 5.36 14.95
N GLU A 194 -2.12 5.74 16.11
CA GLU A 194 -1.34 6.14 17.27
C GLU A 194 -0.41 5.03 17.78
N GLU A 195 -0.84 3.77 17.73
CA GLU A 195 -0.02 2.60 18.07
C GLU A 195 1.27 2.49 17.21
N THR A 196 1.24 3.04 15.99
CA THR A 196 2.41 3.05 15.10
C THR A 196 3.37 4.21 15.34
N LYS A 197 3.10 5.03 16.38
CA LYS A 197 3.82 6.29 16.68
C LYS A 197 3.73 7.33 15.56
N VAL A 198 2.72 7.21 14.70
CA VAL A 198 2.37 8.16 13.64
C VAL A 198 1.22 9.02 14.13
N LYS A 199 1.21 10.30 13.74
CA LYS A 199 0.08 11.19 14.01
C LYS A 199 -0.73 11.40 12.74
N MET A 200 -2.04 11.28 12.88
CA MET A 200 -3.00 11.75 11.89
C MET A 200 -3.06 13.28 11.96
N GLU A 201 -2.89 13.92 10.81
CA GLU A 201 -2.86 15.38 10.69
C GLU A 201 -3.93 15.82 9.69
N LYS A 202 -4.38 17.06 9.82
CA LYS A 202 -5.31 17.65 8.86
C LYS A 202 -4.80 17.46 7.43
N ASP A 203 -5.73 17.16 6.53
CA ASP A 203 -5.48 16.87 5.10
C ASP A 203 -4.85 15.50 4.82
N ASP A 204 -4.66 14.66 5.83
CA ASP A 204 -4.40 13.24 5.62
C ASP A 204 -5.64 12.52 5.09
N VAL A 205 -5.41 11.47 4.31
CA VAL A 205 -6.44 10.61 3.73
C VAL A 205 -6.28 9.20 4.26
N ILE A 206 -7.36 8.61 4.77
CA ILE A 206 -7.44 7.18 5.03
C ILE A 206 -8.04 6.52 3.79
N ILE A 207 -7.35 5.51 3.26
CA ILE A 207 -7.86 4.69 2.16
C ILE A 207 -8.09 3.30 2.69
N ILE A 208 -9.26 2.75 2.39
CA ILE A 208 -9.68 1.41 2.75
C ILE A 208 -9.94 0.66 1.45
N GLY A 209 -9.05 -0.26 1.10
CA GLY A 209 -9.23 -1.14 -0.05
C GLY A 209 -9.74 -2.50 0.38
N SER A 210 -10.56 -3.10 -0.46
CA SER A 210 -11.20 -4.40 -0.19
C SER A 210 -10.89 -5.41 -1.29
N GLY A 211 -10.97 -6.70 -0.96
CA GLY A 211 -10.78 -7.81 -1.89
C GLY A 211 -11.33 -9.12 -1.34
N ASP A 212 -11.47 -10.13 -2.19
CA ASP A 212 -11.93 -11.48 -1.79
C ASP A 212 -10.93 -12.21 -0.87
N ASN A 213 -9.70 -11.71 -0.76
CA ASN A 213 -8.67 -12.18 0.16
C ASN A 213 -7.76 -11.04 0.61
N TYR A 214 -7.01 -11.26 1.70
CA TYR A 214 -6.11 -10.26 2.27
C TYR A 214 -5.04 -9.73 1.29
N PRO A 215 -4.33 -10.56 0.50
CA PRO A 215 -3.41 -10.07 -0.52
C PRO A 215 -4.05 -9.11 -1.53
N LYS A 216 -5.22 -9.44 -2.08
CA LYS A 216 -5.94 -8.55 -3.01
C LYS A 216 -6.39 -7.26 -2.34
N ALA A 217 -6.92 -7.35 -1.12
CA ALA A 217 -7.28 -6.16 -0.34
C ALA A 217 -6.08 -5.24 -0.12
N ARG A 218 -4.91 -5.81 0.24
CA ARG A 218 -3.67 -5.06 0.45
C ARG A 218 -3.18 -4.38 -0.83
N LEU A 219 -3.22 -5.07 -1.97
CA LEU A 219 -2.91 -4.51 -3.28
C LEU A 219 -3.88 -3.39 -3.65
N ALA A 220 -5.18 -3.62 -3.47
CA ALA A 220 -6.23 -2.64 -3.74
C ALA A 220 -6.02 -1.35 -2.94
N THR A 221 -5.80 -1.46 -1.62
CA THR A 221 -5.52 -0.34 -0.73
C THR A 221 -4.29 0.43 -1.18
N LEU A 222 -3.18 -0.26 -1.42
CA LEU A 222 -1.93 0.39 -1.80
C LEU A 222 -2.02 1.01 -3.20
N ASN A 223 -2.64 0.35 -4.17
CA ASN A 223 -2.75 0.90 -5.53
C ASN A 223 -3.63 2.16 -5.55
N ALA A 224 -4.72 2.16 -4.79
CA ALA A 224 -5.53 3.36 -4.57
C ALA A 224 -4.69 4.49 -3.95
N ALA A 225 -3.87 4.19 -2.93
CA ALA A 225 -3.00 5.18 -2.30
C ALA A 225 -1.93 5.77 -3.23
N LEU A 226 -1.39 4.95 -4.13
CA LEU A 226 -0.37 5.39 -5.08
C LEU A 226 -0.88 6.42 -6.09
N THR A 227 -2.20 6.53 -6.30
CA THR A 227 -2.78 7.59 -7.15
C THR A 227 -2.67 8.98 -6.54
N LEU A 228 -2.39 9.09 -5.25
CA LEU A 228 -2.36 10.38 -4.53
C LEU A 228 -0.95 10.95 -4.34
N ILE A 229 0.12 10.26 -4.77
CA ILE A 229 1.52 10.60 -4.42
C ILE A 229 2.47 10.77 -5.61
#